data_AF-A0ABD1AS63-F1
#
_entry.id   AF-A0ABD1AS63-F1
#
_cell.length_a   1.000
_cell.length_b   1.000
_cell.length_c   1.000
_cell.angle_alpha   90.00
_cell.angle_beta   90.00
_cell.angle_gamma   90.00
#
_symmetry.space_group_name_H-M   'P 1'
#
loop_
_entity.id
_entity.type
_entity.pdbx_description
1 polymer ?
#
loop_
_entity_poly.entity_id
_entity_poly.type
_entity_poly.pdbx_seq_one_letter_code
_entity_poly.pdbx_strand_id
1 'polypeptide(L)' 'MFCLEKEKWNSEQVQCSSIFVEPMKWMQTIHDGLVEEKLLCLGCEGRLGYFNWAGMQCSCGAWANPDFQLST' A
#
# COMPACT_ATOMS: atom_id res chain seq x y z
N MET A 1 -10.07 0.87 -5.80
CA MET A 1 -9.24 1.69 -6.72
C MET A 1 -7.80 1.36 -6.42
N PHE A 2 -7.32 0.25 -6.99
CA PHE A 2 -5.92 -0.15 -6.89
C PHE A 2 -5.11 0.77 -7.82
N CYS A 3 -3.91 1.20 -7.41
CA CYS A 3 -2.96 1.86 -8.33
C CYS A 3 -2.56 0.98 -9.54
N LEU A 4 -3.10 -0.24 -9.65
CA LEU A 4 -2.94 -1.16 -10.76
C LEU A 4 -4.01 -1.05 -11.86
N GLU A 5 -4.98 -0.13 -11.78
CA GLU A 5 -6.11 -0.12 -12.74
C GLU A 5 -6.41 1.23 -13.43
N LYS A 6 -5.43 2.14 -13.52
CA LYS A 6 -5.48 3.22 -14.53
C LYS A 6 -4.31 3.14 -15.50
N GLU A 7 -4.45 2.18 -16.42
CA GLU A 7 -4.16 2.22 -17.86
C GLU A 7 -3.00 3.12 -18.36
N LYS A 8 -1.89 2.44 -18.71
CA LYS A 8 -0.98 2.59 -19.87
C LYS A 8 -0.91 3.92 -20.68
N TRP A 9 0.36 4.30 -20.90
CA TRP A 9 0.98 4.97 -22.07
C TRP A 9 0.93 6.51 -22.18
N ASN A 10 1.89 7.19 -21.53
CA ASN A 10 2.54 8.39 -22.10
C ASN A 10 3.99 8.53 -21.56
N SER A 11 4.86 9.10 -22.38
CA SER A 11 6.32 8.95 -22.41
C SER A 11 7.16 9.64 -21.31
N GLU A 12 6.80 9.42 -20.04
CA GLU A 12 7.67 9.63 -18.87
C GLU A 12 7.11 8.75 -17.75
N GLN A 13 7.57 7.50 -17.67
CA GLN A 13 7.08 6.56 -16.66
C GLN A 13 7.57 6.98 -15.27
N VAL A 14 6.75 7.71 -14.51
CA VAL A 14 6.90 7.72 -13.06
C VAL A 14 6.53 6.31 -12.58
N GLN A 15 7.52 5.43 -12.49
CA GLN A 15 7.33 4.11 -11.94
C GLN A 15 6.96 4.25 -10.47
N CYS A 16 5.74 3.83 -10.12
CA CYS A 16 5.37 3.68 -8.72
C CYS A 16 6.35 2.68 -8.08
N SER A 17 7.08 3.11 -7.07
CA SER A 17 7.99 2.25 -6.29
C SER A 17 7.24 1.35 -5.30
N SER A 18 5.91 1.34 -5.36
CA SER A 18 5.07 0.73 -4.35
C SER A 18 3.74 0.29 -4.90
N ILE A 19 3.21 -0.79 -4.31
CA ILE A 19 1.96 -1.43 -4.70
C ILE A 19 0.95 -1.23 -3.57
N PHE A 20 -0.27 -0.83 -3.95
CA PHE A 20 -1.36 -0.60 -3.01
C PHE A 20 -2.40 -1.70 -3.16
N VAL A 21 -2.78 -2.32 -2.05
CA VAL A 21 -3.70 -3.47 -2.02
C VAL A 21 -4.91 -3.21 -1.12
N GLU A 22 -6.00 -3.93 -1.36
CA GLU A 22 -7.14 -3.93 -0.44
C GLU A 22 -6.80 -4.71 0.84
N PRO A 23 -7.37 -4.31 1.99
CA PRO A 23 -7.14 -5.00 3.26
C PRO A 23 -7.53 -6.48 3.18
N MET A 24 -6.56 -7.36 3.41
CA MET A 24 -6.77 -8.81 3.47
C MET A 24 -7.14 -9.26 4.89
N LYS A 25 -7.79 -10.43 5.02
CA LYS A 25 -8.19 -10.98 6.34
C LYS A 25 -7.05 -11.09 7.35
N TRP A 26 -5.82 -11.36 6.89
CA TRP A 26 -4.66 -11.45 7.77
C TRP A 26 -4.14 -10.06 8.19
N MET A 27 -4.46 -9.00 7.45
CA MET A 27 -4.18 -7.61 7.85
C MET A 27 -5.21 -7.10 8.87
N GLN A 28 -6.37 -7.75 8.97
CA GLN A 28 -7.43 -7.41 9.93
C GLN A 28 -7.02 -7.59 11.38
N THR A 29 -6.01 -8.43 11.65
CA THR A 29 -5.45 -8.56 12.99
C THR A 29 -4.59 -7.36 13.40
N ILE A 30 -4.24 -6.47 12.47
CA ILE A 30 -3.46 -5.25 12.76
C ILE A 30 -4.38 -4.06 13.16
N HIS A 31 -5.66 -4.33 13.43
CA HIS A 31 -6.70 -3.30 13.58
C HIS A 31 -6.94 -2.84 15.03
N ASP A 32 -6.14 -3.25 16.01
CA ASP A 32 -6.33 -2.89 17.42
C ASP A 32 -5.84 -1.46 17.71
N GLY A 33 -6.56 -0.47 17.17
CA GLY A 33 -6.44 0.95 17.53
C GLY A 33 -5.32 1.74 16.87
N LEU A 34 -4.55 1.13 15.96
CA LEU A 34 -3.45 1.79 15.26
C LEU A 34 -3.90 2.38 13.93
N VAL A 35 -3.53 3.65 13.70
CA VAL A 35 -3.86 4.39 12.45
C VAL A 35 -2.83 4.09 11.35
N GLU A 36 -1.58 3.86 11.73
CA GLU A 36 -0.46 3.56 10.83
C GLU A 36 0.51 2.60 11.52
N GLU A 37 0.95 1.56 10.80
CA GLU A 37 2.03 0.67 11.27
C GLU A 37 2.75 -0.04 10.12
N LYS A 38 3.88 -0.67 10.44
CA LYS A 38 4.66 -1.47 9.49
C LYS A 38 3.94 -2.79 9.19
N LEU A 39 3.93 -3.15 7.91
CA LEU A 39 3.47 -4.45 7.47
C LEU A 39 4.65 -5.42 7.46
N LEU A 40 4.58 -6.46 8.28
CA LEU A 40 5.61 -7.49 8.39
C LEU A 40 5.10 -8.82 7.82
N CYS A 41 6.02 -9.59 7.25
CA CYS A 41 5.75 -10.97 6.85
C CYS A 41 5.60 -11.84 8.10
N LEU A 42 4.49 -12.58 8.21
CA LEU A 42 4.24 -13.47 9.34
C LEU A 42 5.20 -14.67 9.42
N GLY A 43 5.88 -15.01 8.32
CA GLY A 43 6.79 -16.16 8.25
C GLY A 43 8.26 -15.84 8.53
N CYS A 44 8.72 -14.63 8.20
CA CYS A 44 10.13 -14.25 8.31
C CYS A 44 10.38 -12.91 9.02
N GLU A 45 9.33 -12.24 9.49
CA GLU A 45 9.38 -10.91 10.13
C GLU A 45 9.99 -9.79 9.26
N GLY A 46 10.27 -10.09 7.99
CA GLY A 46 10.74 -9.12 7.01
C GLY A 46 9.70 -8.05 6.75
N ARG A 47 10.14 -6.81 6.58
CA ARG A 47 9.26 -5.68 6.26
C ARG A 47 8.76 -5.79 4.83
N LEU A 48 7.44 -5.91 4.68
CA LEU A 48 6.74 -5.87 3.39
C LEU A 48 6.34 -4.43 3.01
N GLY A 49 6.10 -3.57 4.00
CA GLY A 49 5.75 -2.17 3.77
C GLY A 49 5.11 -1.53 5.01
N TYR A 50 3.97 -0.86 4.84
CA TYR A 50 3.19 -0.26 5.91
C TYR A 50 1.72 -0.10 5.50
N PHE A 51 0.85 0.15 6.48
CA PHE A 51 -0.53 0.56 6.23
C PHE A 51 -0.81 1.90 6.88
N ASN A 52 -1.76 2.65 6.33
CA ASN A 52 -2.26 3.90 6.89
C ASN A 52 -3.77 4.04 6.62
N TRP A 53 -4.58 4.08 7.68
CA TRP A 53 -6.04 4.22 7.58
C TRP A 53 -6.51 5.60 7.12
N ALA A 54 -5.72 6.65 7.40
CA ALA A 54 -5.97 7.99 6.88
C ALA A 54 -5.64 8.10 5.39
N GLY A 55 -5.02 7.06 4.81
CA GLY A 55 -4.68 7.01 3.40
C GLY A 55 -3.40 7.78 3.09
N MET A 56 -2.91 7.67 1.87
CA MET A 56 -1.75 8.43 1.45
C MET A 56 -1.65 8.69 -0.05
N GLN A 57 -0.70 9.54 -0.39
CA GLN A 57 -0.36 9.87 -1.77
C GLN A 57 0.81 9.02 -2.27
N CYS A 58 0.59 8.31 -3.38
CA CYS A 58 1.62 7.61 -4.14
C CYS A 58 2.56 8.62 -4.83
N SER A 59 3.79 8.19 -5.14
CA SER A 59 4.76 8.99 -5.90
C SER A 59 4.26 9.42 -7.29
N CYS A 60 3.28 8.71 -7.87
CA CYS A 60 2.60 9.11 -9.10
C CYS A 60 1.52 10.20 -8.91
N GLY A 61 1.30 10.65 -7.67
CA GLY A 61 0.33 11.67 -7.30
C GLY A 61 -1.08 11.14 -6.97
N ALA A 62 -1.35 9.86 -7.21
CA ALA A 62 -2.62 9.23 -6.86
C ALA A 62 -2.79 9.08 -5.34
N TRP A 63 -4.04 9.17 -4.85
CA TRP A 63 -4.38 8.94 -3.45
C TRP A 63 -5.00 7.55 -3.25
N ALA A 64 -4.56 6.84 -2.22
CA ALA A 64 -5.11 5.55 -1.79
C ALA A 64 -5.63 5.66 -0.35
N ASN A 65 -6.88 5.22 -0.11
CA ASN A 65 -7.48 5.18 1.23
C ASN A 65 -8.52 4.03 1.32
N PRO A 66 -8.46 3.17 2.36
CA PRO A 66 -7.34 3.01 3.29
C PRO A 66 -6.10 2.50 2.57
N ASP A 67 -4.93 2.81 3.08
CA ASP A 67 -3.66 2.56 2.41
C ASP A 67 -2.96 1.30 2.94
N PHE A 68 -2.66 0.34 2.06
CA PHE A 68 -1.79 -0.80 2.37
C PHE A 68 -0.68 -0.85 1.32
N GLN A 69 0.45 -0.24 1.65
CA GLN A 69 1.58 -0.11 0.76
C GLN A 69 2.55 -1.29 0.93
N LEU A 70 2.88 -1.94 -0.18
CA LEU A 70 3.97 -2.89 -0.30
C LEU A 70 5.15 -2.19 -0.99
N SER A 71 6.32 -2.28 -0.37
CA SER A 71 7.58 -1.83 -0.94
C SER A 71 8.20 -2.97 -1.73
N THR A 72 8.35 -2.79 -3.04
CA THR A 72 9.06 -3.72 -3.93
C THR A 72 10.54 -3.43 -3.98
#